data_AF-A0A183E0W9-F1
#
_entry.id   AF-A0A183E0W9-F1
#
_cell.length_a   1.000
_cell.length_b   1.000
_cell.length_c   1.000
_cell.angle_alpha   90.00
_cell.angle_beta   90.00
_cell.angle_gamma   90.00
#
_symmetry.space_group_name_H-M   'P 1'
#
loop_
_entity.id
_entity.type
_entity.pdbx_description
1 polymer ?
#
loop_
_entity_poly.entity_id
_entity_poly.type
_entity_poly.pdbx_seq_one_letter_code
_entity_poly.pdbx_strand_id
1 'polypeptide(L)'
;MAIKFQMPGYYNYFGKAIEFLINFRHTYFDSQKNIIRSDYGFMPVKNATKRDPRIHIAYLTTSSEGFSMMEQGTVVGRKITFHLKQFLRRTFSVGSGGVDLDIREFERRIEILDFYHMSMKVRAETATGTEGFTAIYRKIMP
;
A
#
# COMPACT_ATOMS: atom_id res chain seq x y z
N MET A 1 -7.24 -11.55 7.99
CA MET A 1 -7.02 -10.62 6.86
C MET A 1 -6.86 -11.44 5.58
N ALA A 2 -7.70 -11.20 4.57
CA ALA A 2 -7.66 -11.89 3.28
C ALA A 2 -7.24 -10.90 2.20
N ILE A 3 -6.22 -11.23 1.41
CA ILE A 3 -5.79 -10.44 0.25
C ILE A 3 -6.24 -11.19 -0.99
N LYS A 4 -7.05 -10.55 -1.83
CA LYS A 4 -7.49 -11.08 -3.14
C LYS A 4 -6.77 -10.29 -4.23
N PHE A 5 -5.94 -10.96 -5.03
CA PHE A 5 -5.33 -10.39 -6.21
C PHE A 5 -6.25 -10.64 -7.41
N GLN A 6 -6.59 -9.58 -8.14
CA GLN A 6 -7.26 -9.68 -9.43
C GLN A 6 -6.40 -8.88 -10.41
N MET A 7 -5.91 -9.53 -11.48
CA MET A 7 -5.07 -8.90 -12.50
C MET A 7 -5.94 -8.36 -13.63
N PRO A 8 -5.92 -7.06 -13.94
CA PRO A 8 -6.39 -6.53 -15.22
C PRO A 8 -5.21 -6.01 -16.07
N GLY A 9 -5.45 -5.92 -17.38
CA GLY A 9 -4.45 -5.65 -18.42
C GLY A 9 -3.85 -4.24 -18.45
N TYR A 10 -3.14 -3.96 -19.54
CA TYR A 10 -2.32 -2.77 -19.78
C TYR A 10 -3.14 -1.46 -19.72
N TYR A 11 -2.67 -0.46 -18.97
CA TYR A 11 -3.24 0.90 -18.93
C TYR A 11 -2.13 1.94 -19.03
N ASN A 12 -2.31 3.00 -19.83
CA ASN A 12 -1.37 4.12 -19.90
C ASN A 12 -1.69 5.17 -18.82
N TYR A 13 -0.71 5.52 -17.98
CA TYR A 13 -0.78 6.67 -17.07
C TYR A 13 0.56 7.43 -17.13
N PHE A 14 0.52 8.76 -17.21
CA PHE A 14 1.68 9.67 -17.11
C PHE A 14 2.79 9.51 -18.17
N GLY A 15 2.44 9.24 -19.44
CA GLY A 15 3.41 9.28 -20.56
C GLY A 15 4.54 8.24 -20.49
N LYS A 16 4.43 7.26 -19.59
CA LYS A 16 5.29 6.07 -19.50
C LYS A 16 4.39 4.84 -19.45
N ALA A 17 4.70 3.83 -20.24
CA ALA A 17 3.92 2.60 -20.27
C ALA A 17 3.96 1.95 -18.88
N ILE A 18 2.79 1.84 -18.24
CA ILE A 18 2.59 0.92 -17.13
C ILE A 18 2.31 -0.42 -17.77
N GLU A 19 3.09 -1.41 -17.38
CA GLU A 19 2.96 -2.75 -17.96
C GLU A 19 1.90 -3.55 -17.22
N PHE A 20 1.78 -3.36 -15.89
CA PHE A 20 0.84 -4.11 -15.06
C PHE A 20 0.17 -3.20 -14.04
N LEU A 21 -1.11 -3.48 -13.78
CA LEU A 21 -1.89 -2.88 -12.71
C LEU A 21 -2.34 -3.98 -11.76
N ILE A 22 -1.98 -3.88 -10.48
CA ILE A 22 -2.43 -4.83 -9.46
C ILE A 22 -3.49 -4.15 -8.60
N ASN A 23 -4.69 -4.74 -8.54
CA ASN A 23 -5.72 -4.27 -7.62
C ASN A 23 -5.46 -4.86 -6.23
N PHE A 24 -5.66 -4.05 -5.20
CA PHE A 24 -5.64 -4.53 -3.82
C PHE A 24 -6.84 -4.05 -3.02
N ARG A 25 -7.17 -4.82 -2.00
CA ARG A 25 -8.12 -4.47 -0.94
C ARG A 25 -7.57 -5.00 0.38
N HIS A 26 -7.48 -4.14 1.37
CA HIS A 26 -7.24 -4.51 2.77
C HIS A 26 -8.51 -4.25 3.57
N THR A 27 -8.86 -5.18 4.44
CA THR A 27 -9.98 -5.03 5.38
C THR A 27 -9.47 -5.39 6.76
N TYR A 28 -9.64 -4.45 7.68
CA TYR A 28 -9.19 -4.56 9.07
C TYR A 28 -10.41 -4.85 9.94
N PHE A 29 -10.21 -5.72 10.91
CA PHE A 29 -11.26 -6.21 11.80
C PHE A 29 -10.87 -5.95 13.24
N ASP A 30 -11.84 -5.63 14.09
CA ASP A 30 -11.66 -5.64 15.53
C ASP A 30 -11.64 -7.08 16.11
N SER A 31 -11.51 -7.18 17.43
CA SER A 31 -11.55 -8.47 18.15
C SER A 31 -12.89 -9.20 18.03
N GLN A 32 -13.97 -8.48 17.72
CA GLN A 32 -15.32 -9.02 17.54
C GLN A 32 -15.62 -9.37 16.08
N LYS A 33 -14.65 -9.20 15.17
CA LYS A 33 -14.76 -9.41 13.72
C LYS A 33 -15.65 -8.39 12.99
N ASN A 34 -15.92 -7.24 13.59
CA ASN A 34 -16.54 -6.13 12.87
C ASN A 34 -15.50 -5.44 11.98
N ILE A 35 -15.94 -4.95 10.82
CA ILE A 35 -15.07 -4.19 9.91
C ILE A 35 -14.86 -2.79 10.51
N ILE A 36 -13.61 -2.44 10.81
CA ILE A 36 -13.25 -1.12 11.35
C ILE A 36 -12.65 -0.21 10.29
N ARG A 37 -12.02 -0.78 9.26
CA ARG A 37 -11.40 -0.02 8.16
C ARG A 37 -11.31 -0.87 6.90
N SER A 38 -11.47 -0.22 5.76
CA SER A 38 -11.21 -0.81 4.45
C SER A 38 -10.36 0.13 3.60
N ASP A 39 -9.25 -0.39 3.11
CA ASP A 39 -8.38 0.29 2.15
C ASP A 39 -8.50 -0.40 0.80
N TYR A 40 -8.51 0.37 -0.27
CA TYR A 40 -8.56 -0.15 -1.62
C TYR A 40 -7.72 0.70 -2.56
N GLY A 41 -7.27 0.09 -3.64
CA GLY A 41 -6.60 0.84 -4.68
C GLY A 41 -5.78 -0.03 -5.62
N PHE A 42 -4.72 0.57 -6.13
CA PHE A 42 -4.00 0.07 -7.29
C PHE A 42 -2.49 0.17 -7.10
N MET A 43 -1.77 -0.81 -7.63
CA MET A 43 -0.32 -0.81 -7.71
C MET A 43 0.12 -0.87 -9.16
N PRO A 44 0.31 0.29 -9.81
CA PRO A 44 0.88 0.31 -11.13
C PRO A 44 2.37 -0.07 -11.08
N VAL A 45 2.79 -0.92 -12.00
CA VAL A 45 4.16 -1.42 -12.13
C VAL A 45 4.74 -0.97 -13.46
N LYS A 46 5.92 -0.35 -13.38
CA LYS A 46 6.76 -0.03 -14.52
C LYS A 46 7.98 -0.96 -14.47
N ASN A 47 8.12 -1.78 -15.49
CA ASN A 47 9.15 -2.80 -15.55
C ASN A 47 10.54 -2.23 -15.81
N ALA A 48 11.54 -3.06 -15.56
CA ALA A 48 12.93 -2.75 -15.85
C ALA A 48 13.15 -2.63 -17.37
N THR A 49 13.98 -1.69 -17.76
CA THR A 49 14.37 -1.45 -19.15
C THR A 49 15.90 -1.46 -19.27
N LYS A 50 16.43 -1.54 -20.49
CA LYS A 50 17.89 -1.44 -20.72
C LYS A 50 18.52 -0.17 -20.14
N ARG A 51 17.75 0.93 -20.03
CA ARG A 51 18.23 2.23 -19.52
C ARG A 51 18.04 2.38 -18.01
N ASP A 52 17.05 1.71 -17.43
CA ASP A 52 16.74 1.73 -16.01
C ASP A 52 16.42 0.30 -15.56
N PRO A 53 17.38 -0.40 -14.94
CA PRO A 53 17.23 -1.81 -14.58
C PRO A 53 16.31 -2.02 -13.37
N ARG A 54 15.76 -0.95 -12.78
CA ARG A 54 14.91 -1.04 -11.59
C ARG A 54 13.46 -1.23 -11.99
N ILE A 55 12.77 -2.12 -11.30
CA ILE A 55 11.31 -2.23 -11.38
C ILE A 55 10.72 -1.19 -10.43
N HIS A 56 9.98 -0.23 -10.97
CA HIS A 56 9.31 0.81 -10.19
C HIS A 56 7.86 0.42 -9.98
N ILE A 57 7.36 0.73 -8.79
CA ILE A 57 6.00 0.42 -8.41
C ILE A 57 5.43 1.57 -7.58
N ALA A 58 4.17 1.91 -7.78
CA ALA A 58 3.45 2.80 -6.88
C ALA A 58 2.41 2.02 -6.07
N TYR A 59 1.99 2.58 -4.95
CA TYR A 59 0.94 2.06 -4.10
C TYR A 59 -0.07 3.19 -3.86
N LEU A 60 -1.17 3.17 -4.62
CA LEU A 60 -2.21 4.17 -4.58
C LEU A 60 -3.33 3.66 -3.68
N THR A 61 -3.54 4.31 -2.55
CA THR A 61 -4.52 3.88 -1.54
C THR A 61 -5.60 4.92 -1.35
N THR A 62 -6.84 4.47 -1.25
CA THR A 62 -7.95 5.24 -0.67
C THR A 62 -8.51 4.45 0.50
N SER A 63 -8.65 5.11 1.64
CA SER A 63 -9.13 4.51 2.88
C SER A 63 -10.56 4.95 3.19
N SER A 64 -11.33 4.04 3.80
CA SER A 64 -12.64 4.35 4.40
C SER A 64 -12.55 5.38 5.52
N GLU A 65 -11.36 5.60 6.11
CA GLU A 65 -11.10 6.67 7.08
C GLU A 65 -11.02 8.07 6.44
N GLY A 66 -11.21 8.15 5.12
CA GLY A 66 -11.30 9.42 4.38
C GLY A 66 -9.95 10.08 4.14
N PHE A 67 -8.92 9.28 3.86
CA PHE A 67 -7.68 9.76 3.28
C PHE A 67 -7.31 8.96 2.04
N SER A 68 -6.48 9.56 1.20
CA SER A 68 -5.80 8.93 0.09
C SER A 68 -4.31 9.10 0.24
N MET A 69 -3.55 8.08 -0.15
CA MET A 69 -2.10 8.06 -0.02
C MET A 69 -1.46 7.52 -1.29
N MET A 70 -0.39 8.18 -1.72
CA MET A 70 0.46 7.74 -2.80
C MET A 70 1.83 7.38 -2.23
N GLU A 71 2.19 6.11 -2.33
CA GLU A 71 3.53 5.63 -2.04
C GLU A 71 4.23 5.24 -3.35
N GLN A 72 5.55 5.37 -3.41
CA GLN A 72 6.35 4.92 -4.55
C GLN A 72 7.56 4.14 -4.06
N GLY A 73 7.90 3.09 -4.79
CA GLY A 73 8.96 2.17 -4.42
C GLY A 73 9.63 1.50 -5.59
N THR A 74 10.59 0.65 -5.25
CA THR A 74 11.27 -0.26 -6.18
C THR A 74 11.22 -1.69 -5.66
N VAL A 75 11.17 -2.64 -6.59
CA VAL A 75 11.26 -4.07 -6.28
C VAL A 75 12.71 -4.51 -6.36
N VAL A 76 13.18 -5.21 -5.33
CA VAL A 76 14.52 -5.82 -5.26
C VAL A 76 14.38 -7.24 -4.75
N GLY A 77 14.58 -8.22 -5.64
CA GLY A 77 14.36 -9.63 -5.32
C GLY A 77 12.92 -9.88 -4.88
N ARG A 78 12.75 -10.42 -3.67
CA ARG A 78 11.44 -10.73 -3.08
C ARG A 78 10.87 -9.62 -2.20
N LYS A 79 11.52 -8.44 -2.20
CA LYS A 79 11.20 -7.31 -1.35
C LYS A 79 10.78 -6.10 -2.16
N ILE A 80 9.76 -5.40 -1.68
CA ILE A 80 9.32 -4.11 -2.17
C ILE A 80 9.44 -3.11 -1.02
N THR A 81 10.04 -1.95 -1.30
CA THR A 81 10.12 -0.85 -0.32
C THR A 81 9.45 0.38 -0.94
N PHE A 82 8.42 0.88 -0.28
CA PHE A 82 7.68 2.07 -0.65
C PHE A 82 7.98 3.21 0.31
N HIS A 83 8.00 4.42 -0.23
CA HIS A 83 8.11 5.67 0.51
C HIS A 83 6.93 6.56 0.16
N LEU A 84 6.46 7.32 1.15
CA LEU A 84 5.44 8.33 0.97
C LEU A 84 5.84 9.34 -0.12
N LYS A 85 4.89 9.66 -0.99
CA LYS A 85 5.00 10.77 -1.95
C LYS A 85 3.95 11.83 -1.70
N GLN A 86 2.73 11.41 -1.42
CA GLN A 86 1.64 12.33 -1.14
C GLN A 86 0.64 11.71 -0.18
N PHE A 87 0.16 12.51 0.74
CA PHE A 87 -0.94 12.17 1.65
C PHE A 87 -2.01 13.25 1.53
N LEU A 88 -3.25 12.83 1.27
CA LEU A 88 -4.39 13.71 1.08
C LEU A 88 -5.50 13.27 2.02
N ARG A 89 -5.80 14.07 3.03
CA ARG A 89 -6.98 13.87 3.88
C ARG A 89 -8.18 14.56 3.24
N ARG A 90 -9.37 13.94 3.27
CA ARG A 90 -10.61 14.62 2.90
C ARG A 90 -10.91 15.68 3.97
N THR A 91 -11.13 16.91 3.52
CA THR A 91 -11.39 18.09 4.37
C THR A 91 -12.80 18.14 4.95
N PHE A 92 -13.71 17.24 4.55
CA PHE A 92 -15.09 17.24 5.01
C PHE A 92 -15.64 15.82 5.20
N SER A 93 -16.37 15.63 6.31
CA SER A 93 -17.25 14.48 6.61
C SER A 93 -16.59 13.12 6.86
N VAL A 94 -15.76 13.00 7.90
CA VAL A 94 -15.53 11.71 8.59
C VAL A 94 -15.31 11.98 10.08
N GLY A 95 -16.05 11.26 10.93
CA GLY A 95 -16.22 11.52 12.36
C GLY A 95 -14.91 11.77 13.10
N SER A 96 -14.84 12.95 13.70
CA SER A 96 -13.71 13.41 14.49
C SER A 96 -13.60 12.61 15.79
N GLY A 97 -12.80 11.56 15.77
CA GLY A 97 -12.04 11.10 16.94
C GLY A 97 -10.89 12.06 17.30
N GLY A 98 -10.80 13.24 16.68
CA GLY A 98 -9.86 14.30 17.03
C GLY A 98 -8.39 14.04 16.70
N VAL A 99 -8.05 12.90 16.09
CA VAL A 99 -6.67 12.60 15.73
C VAL A 99 -6.35 13.23 14.38
N ASP A 100 -5.59 14.32 14.41
CA ASP A 100 -4.94 14.84 13.22
C ASP A 100 -3.83 13.87 12.80
N LEU A 101 -4.09 13.14 11.72
CA LEU A 101 -3.09 12.32 11.04
C LEU A 101 -2.07 13.26 10.35
N ASP A 102 -1.08 13.72 11.11
CA ASP A 102 0.08 14.44 10.59
C ASP A 102 1.22 13.46 10.30
N ILE A 103 1.22 12.88 9.10
CA ILE A 103 2.24 11.92 8.66
C ILE A 103 3.36 12.70 7.95
N ARG A 104 4.54 12.72 8.55
CA ARG A 104 5.75 13.36 8.01
C ARG A 104 6.52 12.41 7.10
N GLU A 105 6.74 11.19 7.59
CA GLU A 105 7.35 10.12 6.81
C GLU A 105 6.51 8.85 6.92
N PHE A 106 6.47 8.09 5.83
CA PHE A 106 5.85 6.77 5.84
C PHE A 106 6.64 5.84 4.93
N GLU A 107 7.00 4.67 5.46
CA GLU A 107 7.69 3.61 4.75
C GLU A 107 6.92 2.30 4.90
N ARG A 108 6.67 1.62 3.78
CA ARG A 108 6.12 0.26 3.76
C ARG A 108 7.09 -0.68 3.10
N ARG A 109 7.37 -1.80 3.76
CA ARG A 109 8.14 -2.91 3.22
C ARG A 109 7.25 -4.12 3.10
N ILE A 110 7.19 -4.70 1.92
CA ILE A 110 6.52 -5.97 1.67
C ILE A 110 7.59 -6.98 1.27
N GLU A 111 7.61 -8.14 1.89
CA GLU A 111 8.58 -9.20 1.60
C GLU A 111 7.86 -10.54 1.46
N ILE A 112 8.03 -11.18 0.31
CA ILE A 112 7.55 -12.55 0.10
C ILE A 112 8.60 -13.49 0.71
N LEU A 113 8.24 -14.20 1.78
CA LEU A 113 9.16 -15.10 2.49
C LEU A 113 9.27 -16.45 1.77
N ASP A 114 8.12 -17.03 1.42
CA ASP A 114 8.01 -18.27 0.65
C ASP A 114 6.73 -18.24 -0.21
N PHE A 115 6.33 -19.37 -0.81
CA PHE A 115 5.14 -19.41 -1.66
C PHE A 115 3.82 -19.15 -0.90
N TYR A 116 3.80 -19.40 0.40
CA TYR A 116 2.62 -19.29 1.26
C TYR A 116 2.68 -18.10 2.20
N HIS A 117 3.84 -17.52 2.46
CA HIS A 117 4.02 -16.48 3.48
C HIS A 117 4.57 -15.17 2.91
N MET A 118 3.98 -14.07 3.38
CA MET A 118 4.42 -12.70 3.09
C MET A 118 4.45 -11.91 4.39
N SER A 119 5.43 -11.04 4.57
CA SER A 119 5.46 -10.07 5.67
C SER A 119 5.27 -8.65 5.15
N MET A 120 4.62 -7.83 5.95
CA MET A 120 4.53 -6.39 5.73
C MET A 120 5.01 -5.69 6.99
N LYS A 121 5.90 -4.71 6.81
CA LYS A 121 6.30 -3.78 7.85
C LYS A 121 5.94 -2.38 7.42
N VAL A 122 5.37 -1.60 8.31
CA VAL A 122 5.04 -0.20 8.12
C VAL A 122 5.73 0.58 9.22
N ARG A 123 6.32 1.71 8.87
CA ARG A 123 6.83 2.71 9.81
C ARG A 123 6.27 4.06 9.40
N ALA A 124 5.74 4.80 10.36
CA ALA A 124 5.28 6.16 10.17
C ALA A 124 5.97 7.08 11.18
N GLU A 125 6.36 8.27 10.73
CA GLU A 125 6.76 9.37 11.60
C GLU A 125 5.67 10.42 11.58
N THR A 126 5.23 10.82 12.77
CA THR A 126 4.24 11.86 13.00
C THR A 126 4.82 13.00 13.81
N ALA A 127 4.04 14.05 14.03
CA ALA A 127 4.43 15.11 14.98
C ALA A 127 4.67 14.60 16.41
N THR A 128 4.06 13.47 16.80
CA THR A 128 4.10 12.94 18.18
C THR A 128 5.15 11.86 18.38
N GLY A 129 5.67 11.24 17.30
CA GLY A 129 6.72 10.24 17.40
C GLY A 129 6.82 9.33 16.18
N THR A 130 7.58 8.24 16.33
CA THR A 130 7.67 7.17 15.33
C THR A 130 6.87 5.96 15.78
N GLU A 131 5.99 5.48 14.91
CA GLU A 131 5.24 4.25 15.12
C GLU A 131 5.59 3.20 14.07
N GLY A 132 5.48 1.93 14.46
CA GLY A 132 5.79 0.80 13.60
C GLY A 132 4.79 -0.32 13.76
N PHE A 133 4.44 -0.96 12.65
CA PHE A 133 3.55 -2.11 12.62
C PHE A 133 4.12 -3.21 11.75
N THR A 134 3.97 -4.47 12.19
CA THR A 134 4.37 -5.65 11.41
C THR A 134 3.20 -6.61 11.32
N ALA A 135 2.91 -7.07 10.11
CA ALA A 135 1.93 -8.12 9.85
C ALA A 135 2.57 -9.27 9.05
N ILE A 136 2.09 -10.48 9.33
CA ILE A 136 2.45 -11.69 8.60
C ILE A 136 1.17 -12.23 7.95
N TYR A 137 1.27 -12.54 6.67
CA TYR A 137 0.19 -13.00 5.82
C TYR A 137 0.44 -14.43 5.37
N ARG A 138 -0.64 -15.19 5.32
CA ARG A 138 -0.68 -16.52 4.71
C ARG A 138 -1.55 -16.48 3.46
N LYS A 139 -1.06 -17.05 2.37
CA LYS A 139 -1.82 -17.27 1.13
C LYS A 139 -2.94 -18.28 1.40
N ILE A 140 -4.17 -17.89 1.11
CA ILE A 140 -5.38 -18.72 1.32
C ILE A 140 -6.10 -19.08 0.01
N MET A 141 -5.75 -18.43 -1.09
CA MET A 141 -6.28 -18.69 -2.43
C MET A 141 -5.13 -18.78 -3.44
N PRO A 142 -5.20 -19.66 -4.46
CA PRO A 142 -4.19 -19.80 -5.52
C PRO A 142 -3.91 -18.53 -6.31
#